data_AF-A0A373FQJ8-F1
#
_entry.id   AF-A0A373FQJ8-F1
#
_cell.length_a   1.000
_cell.length_b   1.000
_cell.length_c   1.000
_cell.angle_alpha   90.00
_cell.angle_beta   90.00
_cell.angle_gamma   90.00
#
_symmetry.space_group_name_H-M   'P 1'
#
loop_
_entity.id
_entity.type
_entity.pdbx_description
1 polymer ?
#
loop_
_entity_poly.entity_id
_entity_poly.type
_entity_poly.pdbx_seq_one_letter_code
_entity_poly.pdbx_strand_id
1 'polypeptide(L)'
;MKMHNAATRALQIAQACEVYANAKGHQGVFLTLTLPSRYHAKRLEAGVMVGNPDHQHHLTPRKGHEELKRCWNAVRESMRRMGREAYGLRVVEPHADGTPHWHVMLWVENDVQRHAIKRLAAHNFGAGCISVSTTGAKRPFRAASYFGKYLSKADERQAKWAMCWGIKRFAAVGMVAVGELQKGGVE
;
A
#
# COMPACT_ATOMS: atom_id res chain seq x y z
N MET A 1 6.71 22.63 -8.96
CA MET A 1 5.30 22.50 -9.43
C MET A 1 4.96 21.14 -10.09
N LYS A 2 5.64 20.01 -9.79
CA LYS A 2 5.30 18.67 -10.33
C LYS A 2 4.78 17.66 -9.28
N MET A 3 5.14 17.84 -8.01
CA MET A 3 4.79 16.91 -6.92
C MET A 3 3.30 16.89 -6.54
N HIS A 4 2.66 18.06 -6.50
CA HIS A 4 1.22 18.17 -6.20
C HIS A 4 0.34 17.31 -7.14
N ASN A 5 0.83 16.97 -8.34
CA ASN A 5 0.05 16.22 -9.31
C ASN A 5 -0.03 14.71 -8.98
N ALA A 6 1.03 14.10 -8.44
CA ALA A 6 1.05 12.65 -8.21
C ALA A 6 0.18 12.23 -7.01
N ALA A 7 0.27 12.94 -5.89
CA ALA A 7 -0.57 12.70 -4.71
C ALA A 7 -2.05 13.01 -5.02
N THR A 8 -2.33 14.10 -5.75
CA THR A 8 -3.68 14.45 -6.18
C THR A 8 -4.28 13.37 -7.10
N ARG A 9 -3.52 12.87 -8.09
CA ARG A 9 -3.97 11.75 -8.93
C ARG A 9 -4.23 10.48 -8.12
N ALA A 10 -3.37 10.17 -7.16
CA ALA A 10 -3.56 9.01 -6.29
C ALA A 10 -4.84 9.15 -5.45
N LEU A 11 -5.13 10.35 -4.94
CA LEU A 11 -6.39 10.65 -4.26
C LEU A 11 -7.60 10.48 -5.19
N GLN A 12 -7.54 10.99 -6.42
CA GLN A 12 -8.63 10.83 -7.39
C GLN A 12 -8.92 9.37 -7.70
N ILE A 13 -7.88 8.55 -7.91
CA ILE A 13 -8.01 7.10 -8.10
C ILE A 13 -8.65 6.46 -6.86
N ALA A 14 -8.17 6.83 -5.67
CA ALA A 14 -8.69 6.32 -4.41
C ALA A 14 -10.19 6.61 -4.24
N GLN A 15 -10.61 7.84 -4.52
CA GLN A 15 -12.00 8.27 -4.46
C GLN A 15 -12.86 7.54 -5.49
N ALA A 16 -12.37 7.37 -6.72
CA ALA A 16 -13.09 6.61 -7.74
C ALA A 16 -13.28 5.13 -7.34
N CYS A 17 -12.24 4.50 -6.79
CA CYS A 17 -12.33 3.14 -6.26
C CYS A 17 -13.30 3.04 -5.08
N GLU A 18 -13.32 4.04 -4.18
CA GLU A 18 -14.25 4.10 -3.04
C GLU A 18 -15.70 4.20 -3.51
N VAL A 19 -16.00 5.10 -4.46
CA VAL A 19 -17.34 5.26 -5.04
C VAL A 19 -17.81 3.95 -5.67
N TYR A 20 -16.99 3.33 -6.50
CA TYR A 20 -17.31 2.05 -7.13
C TYR A 20 -17.50 0.94 -6.10
N ALA A 21 -16.62 0.87 -5.09
CA ALA A 21 -16.73 -0.12 -4.03
C ALA A 21 -18.03 0.02 -3.24
N ASN A 22 -18.43 1.24 -2.89
CA ASN A 22 -19.68 1.51 -2.20
C ASN A 22 -20.89 1.08 -3.04
N ALA A 23 -20.88 1.38 -4.35
CA ALA A 23 -21.94 0.98 -5.26
C ALA A 23 -22.06 -0.55 -5.42
N LYS A 24 -20.95 -1.28 -5.32
CA LYS A 24 -20.92 -2.75 -5.44
C LYS A 24 -20.93 -3.51 -4.11
N GLY A 25 -20.92 -2.80 -2.97
CA GLY A 25 -20.79 -3.42 -1.65
C GLY A 25 -19.43 -4.08 -1.38
N HIS A 26 -18.38 -3.68 -2.10
CA HIS A 26 -17.03 -4.19 -1.91
C HIS A 26 -16.42 -3.70 -0.59
N GLN A 27 -15.51 -4.50 -0.04
CA GLN A 27 -14.92 -4.28 1.27
C GLN A 27 -13.53 -3.66 1.16
N GLY A 28 -13.27 -2.64 1.97
CA GLY A 28 -11.94 -2.02 2.08
C GLY A 28 -10.97 -2.86 2.92
N VAL A 29 -9.78 -3.08 2.38
CA VAL A 29 -8.64 -3.76 3.01
C VAL A 29 -7.44 -2.83 2.99
N PHE A 30 -6.87 -2.56 4.15
CA PHE A 30 -5.69 -1.74 4.30
C PHE A 30 -4.53 -2.58 4.82
N LEU A 31 -3.46 -2.68 4.02
CA LEU A 31 -2.25 -3.41 4.36
C LEU A 31 -1.13 -2.41 4.64
N THR A 32 -0.39 -2.63 5.72
CA THR A 32 0.94 -2.06 5.91
C THR A 32 1.95 -3.18 5.75
N LEU A 33 2.84 -3.05 4.78
CA LEU A 33 3.84 -4.06 4.42
C LEU A 33 5.23 -3.45 4.65
N THR A 34 6.03 -4.09 5.49
CA THR A 34 7.40 -3.67 5.80
C THR A 34 8.39 -4.80 5.46
N LEU A 35 9.67 -4.57 5.77
CA LEU A 35 10.75 -5.52 5.52
C LEU A 35 11.23 -6.19 6.82
N PRO A 36 11.92 -7.34 6.72
CA PRO A 36 12.56 -7.98 7.87
C PRO A 36 13.59 -7.07 8.58
N SER A 37 13.87 -7.36 9.86
CA SER A 37 14.81 -6.61 10.72
C SER A 37 16.11 -6.20 10.02
N ARG A 38 16.72 -7.09 9.22
CA ARG A 38 17.99 -6.82 8.50
C ARG A 38 17.99 -5.61 7.56
N TYR A 39 16.83 -5.13 7.13
CA TYR A 39 16.69 -3.92 6.30
C TYR A 39 16.62 -2.63 7.13
N HIS A 40 16.32 -2.74 8.42
CA HIS A 40 16.08 -1.62 9.31
C HIS A 40 17.34 -1.23 10.08
N ALA A 41 17.83 0.00 9.90
CA ALA A 41 19.04 0.48 10.55
C ALA A 41 18.85 0.77 12.05
N LYS A 42 17.60 1.00 12.47
CA LYS A 42 17.25 1.26 13.86
C LYS A 42 16.11 0.38 14.32
N ARG A 43 16.07 0.08 15.61
CA ARG A 43 14.96 -0.61 16.28
C ARG A 43 14.52 0.15 17.53
N LEU A 44 13.29 -0.09 17.96
CA LEU A 44 12.82 0.37 19.26
C LEU A 44 13.26 -0.63 20.34
N GLU A 45 13.91 -0.13 21.38
CA GLU A 45 14.31 -0.89 22.55
C GLU A 45 13.97 -0.06 23.80
N ALA A 46 13.11 -0.60 24.67
CA ALA A 46 12.58 0.10 25.85
C ALA A 46 12.05 1.53 25.55
N GLY A 47 11.41 1.72 24.39
CA GLY A 47 10.87 3.02 23.95
C GLY A 47 11.89 3.99 23.34
N VAL A 48 13.17 3.61 23.27
CA VAL A 48 14.24 4.42 22.69
C VAL A 48 14.66 3.85 21.33
N MET A 49 14.90 4.73 20.36
CA MET A 49 15.43 4.33 19.05
C MET A 49 16.93 4.06 19.17
N VAL A 50 17.34 2.80 19.03
CA VAL A 50 18.74 2.35 19.07
C VAL A 50 19.17 1.76 17.73
N GLY A 51 20.48 1.61 17.53
CA GLY A 51 21.03 0.92 16.35
C GLY A 51 20.60 -0.54 16.31
N ASN A 52 20.27 -1.05 15.14
CA ASN A 52 19.90 -2.45 14.97
C ASN A 52 21.13 -3.30 14.61
N PRO A 53 21.57 -4.25 15.46
CA PRO A 53 22.72 -5.10 15.16
C PRO A 53 22.48 -6.05 13.97
N ASP A 54 21.23 -6.37 13.65
CA ASP A 54 20.88 -7.24 12.50
C ASP A 54 20.98 -6.52 11.15
N HIS A 55 21.13 -5.19 11.17
CA HIS A 55 21.08 -4.36 9.97
C HIS A 55 22.24 -4.66 9.02
N GLN A 56 21.91 -4.91 7.76
CA GLN A 56 22.89 -5.13 6.71
C GLN A 56 23.05 -3.86 5.87
N HIS A 57 24.16 -3.13 6.08
CA HIS A 57 24.43 -1.81 5.46
C HIS A 57 24.33 -1.77 3.92
N HIS A 58 24.52 -2.90 3.24
CA HIS A 58 24.42 -2.97 1.78
C HIS A 58 22.95 -3.02 1.27
N LEU A 59 21.96 -3.18 2.15
CA LEU A 59 20.53 -3.19 1.85
C LEU A 59 19.96 -1.77 1.84
N THR A 60 20.18 -1.06 0.74
CA THR A 60 19.69 0.31 0.58
C THR A 60 18.16 0.38 0.47
N PRO A 61 17.54 1.56 0.70
CA PRO A 61 16.10 1.74 0.49
C PRO A 61 15.62 1.36 -0.92
N ARG A 62 16.46 1.52 -1.95
CA ARG A 62 16.16 1.03 -3.30
C ARG A 62 16.02 -0.50 -3.33
N LYS A 63 16.98 -1.23 -2.74
CA LYS A 63 16.93 -2.70 -2.64
C LYS A 63 15.76 -3.19 -1.78
N GLY A 64 15.47 -2.49 -0.68
CA GLY A 64 14.29 -2.75 0.12
C GLY A 64 12.99 -2.61 -0.69
N HIS A 65 12.86 -1.55 -1.49
CA HIS A 65 11.71 -1.36 -2.36
C HIS A 65 11.61 -2.44 -3.46
N GLU A 66 12.74 -2.91 -3.98
CA GLU A 66 12.78 -4.04 -4.93
C GLU A 66 12.27 -5.34 -4.30
N GLU A 67 12.61 -5.61 -3.04
CA GLU A 67 12.09 -6.75 -2.29
C GLU A 67 10.58 -6.63 -2.03
N LEU A 68 10.09 -5.45 -1.62
CA LEU A 68 8.65 -5.20 -1.46
C LEU A 68 7.89 -5.47 -2.77
N LYS A 69 8.43 -5.02 -3.91
CA LYS A 69 7.85 -5.31 -5.24
C LYS A 69 7.84 -6.80 -5.53
N ARG A 70 8.94 -7.53 -5.25
CA ARG A 70 9.04 -8.98 -5.49
C ARG A 70 7.96 -9.73 -4.72
N CYS A 71 7.82 -9.47 -3.42
CA CYS A 71 6.80 -10.09 -2.58
C CYS A 71 5.39 -9.72 -3.03
N TRP A 72 5.14 -8.45 -3.35
CA TRP A 72 3.83 -8.01 -3.83
C TRP A 72 3.44 -8.63 -5.17
N ASN A 73 4.37 -8.75 -6.10
CA ASN A 73 4.13 -9.39 -7.39
C ASN A 73 3.74 -10.86 -7.22
N ALA A 74 4.37 -11.58 -6.30
CA ALA A 74 3.99 -12.96 -5.98
C ALA A 74 2.57 -13.07 -5.39
N VAL A 75 2.18 -12.12 -4.52
CA VAL A 75 0.80 -12.01 -4.01
C VAL A 75 -0.17 -11.78 -5.17
N ARG A 76 0.07 -10.76 -6.00
CA ARG A 76 -0.80 -10.40 -7.14
C ARG A 76 -0.97 -11.56 -8.11
N GLU A 77 0.14 -12.21 -8.47
CA GLU A 77 0.14 -13.31 -9.42
C GLU A 77 -0.62 -14.52 -8.87
N SER A 78 -0.53 -14.77 -7.55
CA SER A 78 -1.34 -15.80 -6.89
C SER A 78 -2.83 -15.45 -6.88
N MET A 79 -3.19 -14.19 -6.59
CA MET A 79 -4.59 -13.73 -6.66
C MET A 79 -5.17 -13.87 -8.08
N ARG A 80 -4.37 -13.50 -9.10
CA ARG A 80 -4.74 -13.62 -10.52
C ARG A 80 -5.02 -15.07 -10.93
N ARG A 81 -4.14 -16.01 -10.55
CA ARG A 81 -4.37 -17.45 -10.82
C ARG A 81 -5.64 -17.99 -10.17
N MET A 82 -6.08 -17.40 -9.07
CA MET A 82 -7.32 -17.79 -8.40
C MET A 82 -8.56 -17.10 -8.96
N GLY A 83 -8.43 -16.20 -9.95
CA GLY A 83 -9.54 -15.40 -10.46
C GLY A 83 -10.11 -14.42 -9.42
N ARG A 84 -9.27 -13.93 -8.50
CA ARG A 84 -9.66 -13.13 -7.34
C ARG A 84 -8.91 -11.80 -7.32
N GLU A 85 -8.94 -11.06 -8.40
CA GLU A 85 -8.20 -9.81 -8.45
C GLU A 85 -8.80 -8.77 -7.49
N ALA A 86 -7.94 -7.86 -7.02
CA ALA A 86 -8.33 -6.74 -6.17
C ALA A 86 -7.86 -5.45 -6.83
N TYR A 87 -8.55 -4.36 -6.55
CA TYR A 87 -8.23 -3.06 -7.12
C TYR A 87 -8.03 -2.00 -6.02
N GLY A 88 -7.31 -0.94 -6.35
CA GLY A 88 -7.01 0.16 -5.43
C GLY A 88 -5.65 0.76 -5.75
N LEU A 89 -4.85 1.00 -4.72
CA LEU A 89 -3.56 1.69 -4.87
C LEU A 89 -2.58 1.35 -3.76
N ARG A 90 -1.31 1.69 -4.01
CA ARG A 90 -0.24 1.67 -3.02
C ARG A 90 0.44 3.03 -2.89
N VAL A 91 0.92 3.29 -1.68
CA VAL A 91 1.82 4.39 -1.33
C VAL A 91 3.10 3.82 -0.71
N VAL A 92 4.25 4.40 -1.05
CA VAL A 92 5.55 4.08 -0.42
C VAL A 92 6.00 5.24 0.42
N GLU A 93 6.30 4.96 1.68
CA GLU A 93 6.82 5.92 2.65
C GLU A 93 8.12 5.38 3.29
N PRO A 94 9.04 6.27 3.71
CA PRO A 94 10.13 5.90 4.59
C PRO A 94 9.63 5.72 6.03
N HIS A 95 10.13 4.70 6.71
CA HIS A 95 10.18 4.67 8.17
C HIS A 95 11.13 5.76 8.70
N ALA A 96 11.15 5.95 10.02
CA ALA A 96 12.03 6.94 10.66
C ALA A 96 13.53 6.68 10.41
N ASP A 97 13.91 5.42 10.16
CA ASP A 97 15.26 4.99 9.79
C ASP A 97 15.53 5.06 8.27
N GLY A 98 14.54 5.45 7.46
CA GLY A 98 14.63 5.55 6.01
C GLY A 98 14.27 4.28 5.24
N THR A 99 13.95 3.18 5.93
CA THR A 99 13.55 1.90 5.31
C THR A 99 12.18 2.06 4.63
N PRO A 100 12.01 1.64 3.37
CA PRO A 100 10.72 1.76 2.69
C PRO A 100 9.67 0.83 3.33
N HIS A 101 8.44 1.31 3.43
CA HIS A 101 7.27 0.46 3.67
C HIS A 101 6.12 0.86 2.73
N TRP A 102 5.22 -0.09 2.49
CA TRP A 102 4.07 0.11 1.65
C TRP A 102 2.80 0.19 2.48
N HIS A 103 1.99 1.19 2.17
CA HIS A 103 0.59 1.18 2.49
C HIS A 103 -0.19 0.80 1.24
N VAL A 104 -0.93 -0.30 1.30
CA VAL A 104 -1.74 -0.77 0.18
C VAL A 104 -3.20 -0.70 0.59
N MET A 105 -3.97 0.11 -0.12
CA MET A 105 -5.40 0.21 0.04
C MET A 105 -6.07 -0.52 -1.12
N LEU A 106 -6.85 -1.54 -0.79
CA LEU A 106 -7.55 -2.38 -1.74
C LEU A 106 -9.03 -2.45 -1.44
N TRP A 107 -9.80 -2.72 -2.47
CA TRP A 107 -11.17 -3.17 -2.36
C TRP A 107 -11.30 -4.57 -2.95
N VAL A 108 -12.10 -5.38 -2.27
CA VAL A 108 -12.36 -6.79 -2.61
C VAL A 108 -13.85 -7.07 -2.56
N GLU A 109 -14.31 -7.99 -3.39
CA GLU A 109 -15.73 -8.31 -3.52
C GLU A 109 -16.30 -8.98 -2.27
N ASN A 110 -15.50 -9.82 -1.60
CA ASN A 110 -15.99 -10.65 -0.50
C ASN A 110 -14.90 -11.06 0.48
N ASP A 111 -15.35 -11.63 1.60
CA ASP A 111 -14.52 -12.17 2.67
C ASP A 111 -13.48 -13.17 2.17
N VAL A 112 -13.82 -14.00 1.19
CA VAL A 112 -12.89 -15.04 0.72
C VAL A 112 -11.68 -14.42 0.02
N GLN A 113 -11.91 -13.40 -0.82
CA GLN A 113 -10.82 -12.61 -1.42
C GLN A 113 -9.99 -11.89 -0.34
N ARG A 114 -10.64 -11.29 0.66
CA ARG A 114 -9.96 -10.62 1.78
C ARG A 114 -9.01 -11.56 2.53
N HIS A 115 -9.50 -12.74 2.90
CA HIS A 115 -8.69 -13.74 3.60
C HIS A 115 -7.55 -14.26 2.73
N ALA A 116 -7.77 -14.44 1.43
CA ALA A 116 -6.73 -14.83 0.49
C ALA A 116 -5.59 -13.79 0.42
N ILE A 117 -5.90 -12.50 0.30
CA ILE A 117 -4.90 -11.42 0.31
C ILE A 117 -4.10 -11.43 1.61
N LYS A 118 -4.78 -11.48 2.76
CA LYS A 118 -4.11 -11.52 4.07
C LYS A 118 -3.16 -12.71 4.17
N ARG A 119 -3.61 -13.91 3.78
CA ARG A 119 -2.81 -15.13 3.84
C ARG A 119 -1.60 -15.07 2.90
N LEU A 120 -1.80 -14.65 1.65
CA LEU A 120 -0.72 -14.55 0.68
C LEU A 120 0.29 -13.47 1.05
N ALA A 121 -0.16 -12.33 1.57
CA ALA A 121 0.72 -11.29 2.08
C ALA A 121 1.55 -11.83 3.26
N ALA A 122 0.92 -12.50 4.23
CA ALA A 122 1.63 -13.11 5.37
C ALA A 122 2.68 -14.12 4.91
N HIS A 123 2.36 -14.96 3.92
CA HIS A 123 3.28 -15.93 3.35
C HIS A 123 4.48 -15.27 2.66
N ASN A 124 4.25 -14.26 1.83
CA ASN A 124 5.29 -13.68 0.98
C ASN A 124 6.17 -12.64 1.70
N PHE A 125 5.61 -11.92 2.68
CA PHE A 125 6.35 -10.91 3.45
C PHE A 125 6.86 -11.45 4.81
N GLY A 126 6.23 -12.49 5.34
CA GLY A 126 6.40 -12.94 6.72
C GLY A 126 5.38 -12.27 7.67
N ALA A 127 4.86 -13.02 8.63
CA ALA A 127 3.78 -12.56 9.52
C ALA A 127 4.16 -11.30 10.33
N GLY A 128 5.41 -11.17 10.75
CA GLY A 128 5.92 -9.98 11.46
C GLY A 128 6.16 -8.75 10.59
N CYS A 129 6.01 -8.88 9.27
CA CYS A 129 6.24 -7.81 8.30
C CYS A 129 4.93 -7.26 7.70
N ILE A 130 3.77 -7.68 8.23
CA ILE A 130 2.46 -7.22 7.76
C ILE A 130 1.58 -6.73 8.91
N SER A 131 0.78 -5.71 8.63
CA SER A 131 -0.39 -5.34 9.43
C SER A 131 -1.58 -5.19 8.49
N VAL A 132 -2.75 -5.67 8.93
CA VAL A 132 -3.99 -5.66 8.13
C VAL A 132 -5.11 -5.04 8.95
N SER A 133 -5.69 -3.98 8.40
CA SER A 133 -6.90 -3.35 8.92
C SER A 133 -8.01 -3.47 7.89
N THR A 134 -9.23 -3.73 8.35
CA THR A 134 -10.38 -3.94 7.47
C THR A 134 -11.49 -2.98 7.85
N THR A 135 -12.15 -2.41 6.86
CA THR A 135 -13.36 -1.61 7.06
C THR A 135 -14.57 -2.44 6.69
N GLY A 136 -15.47 -2.64 7.66
CA GLY A 136 -16.77 -3.28 7.40
C GLY A 136 -17.76 -2.28 6.79
N ALA A 137 -18.88 -2.80 6.28
CA ALA A 137 -19.94 -1.98 5.67
C ALA A 137 -20.44 -0.82 6.55
N LYS A 138 -20.40 -0.96 7.88
CA LYS A 138 -20.81 0.06 8.86
C LYS A 138 -19.77 1.16 9.14
N ARG A 139 -18.51 0.98 8.70
CA ARG A 139 -17.41 1.94 8.88
C ARG A 139 -16.55 1.98 7.62
N PRO A 140 -17.05 2.59 6.52
CA PRO A 140 -16.35 2.59 5.24
C PRO A 140 -15.01 3.33 5.34
N PHE A 141 -14.02 2.85 4.60
CA PHE A 141 -12.73 3.54 4.48
C PHE A 141 -12.93 4.82 3.66
N ARG A 142 -12.47 5.96 4.18
CA ARG A 142 -12.51 7.24 3.48
C ARG A 142 -11.12 7.56 2.92
N ALA A 143 -10.97 7.44 1.60
CA ALA A 143 -9.75 7.73 0.86
C ALA A 143 -9.20 9.12 1.22
N ALA A 144 -10.05 10.15 1.23
CA ALA A 144 -9.65 11.52 1.54
C ALA A 144 -9.00 11.67 2.93
N SER A 145 -9.50 10.94 3.93
CA SER A 145 -8.98 10.96 5.30
C SER A 145 -7.56 10.39 5.38
N TYR A 146 -7.26 9.37 4.58
CA TYR A 146 -5.92 8.78 4.51
C TYR A 146 -4.92 9.67 3.77
N PHE A 147 -5.39 10.33 2.70
CA PHE A 147 -4.51 11.09 1.82
C PHE A 147 -4.20 12.51 2.27
N GLY A 148 -4.93 13.06 3.23
CA GLY A 148 -4.75 14.44 3.71
C GLY A 148 -3.28 14.78 4.05
N LYS A 149 -2.52 13.84 4.63
CA LYS A 149 -1.10 14.05 4.95
C LYS A 149 -0.19 14.21 3.72
N TYR A 150 -0.51 13.56 2.59
CA TYR A 150 0.28 13.63 1.35
C TYR A 150 -0.02 14.88 0.51
N LEU A 151 -1.03 15.64 0.89
CA LEU A 151 -1.32 16.96 0.32
C LEU A 151 -0.67 18.10 1.14
N SER A 152 0.11 17.75 2.19
CA SER A 152 0.73 18.69 3.11
C SER A 152 2.25 18.83 2.89
N LYS A 153 2.90 19.81 3.56
CA LYS A 153 4.36 20.01 3.55
C LYS A 153 5.17 18.78 4.00
N ALA A 154 4.58 17.88 4.80
CA ALA A 154 5.21 16.61 5.18
C ALA A 154 5.53 15.71 3.96
N ASP A 155 4.81 15.91 2.86
CA ASP A 155 5.02 15.20 1.60
C ASP A 155 6.37 15.54 0.92
N GLU A 156 6.90 16.75 1.12
CA GLU A 156 8.14 17.21 0.47
C GLU A 156 9.36 16.39 0.87
N ARG A 157 9.53 16.09 2.15
CA ARG A 157 10.65 15.28 2.64
C ARG A 157 10.57 13.84 2.09
N GLN A 158 9.38 13.25 2.11
CA GLN A 158 9.18 11.90 1.60
C GLN A 158 9.39 11.83 0.08
N ALA A 159 8.98 12.86 -0.67
CA ALA A 159 9.22 12.92 -2.10
C ALA A 159 10.70 13.05 -2.45
N LYS A 160 11.46 13.88 -1.73
CA LYS A 160 12.92 13.99 -1.89
C LYS A 160 13.61 12.66 -1.60
N TRP A 161 13.24 11.99 -0.51
CA TRP A 161 13.72 10.64 -0.20
C TRP A 161 13.42 9.67 -1.34
N ALA A 162 12.19 9.65 -1.84
CA ALA A 162 11.82 8.74 -2.92
C ALA A 162 12.56 9.04 -4.23
N MET A 163 12.77 10.33 -4.56
CA MET A 163 13.55 10.75 -5.72
C MET A 163 15.01 10.29 -5.60
N CYS A 164 15.62 10.46 -4.44
CA CYS A 164 17.00 10.03 -4.16
C CYS A 164 17.19 8.52 -4.43
N TRP A 165 16.19 7.71 -4.08
CA TRP A 165 16.25 6.25 -4.24
C TRP A 165 15.58 5.71 -5.51
N GLY A 166 15.06 6.58 -6.39
CA GLY A 166 14.35 6.15 -7.61
C GLY A 166 13.04 5.40 -7.33
N ILE A 167 12.34 5.74 -6.25
CA ILE A 167 11.13 5.06 -5.78
C ILE A 167 9.87 5.76 -6.31
N LYS A 168 9.03 5.04 -7.05
CA LYS A 168 7.68 5.49 -7.40
C LYS A 168 6.75 5.35 -6.18
N ARG A 169 6.45 6.48 -5.55
CA ARG A 169 5.64 6.56 -4.31
C ARG A 169 4.22 6.06 -4.51
N PHE A 170 3.53 6.53 -5.53
CA PHE A 170 2.11 6.20 -5.77
C PHE A 170 1.97 5.30 -6.99
N ALA A 171 1.16 4.24 -6.88
CA ALA A 171 0.78 3.41 -8.03
C ALA A 171 -0.59 2.77 -7.80
N ALA A 172 -1.39 2.65 -8.86
CA ALA A 172 -2.59 1.84 -8.84
C ALA A 172 -2.23 0.35 -8.64
N VAL A 173 -3.13 -0.39 -8.01
CA VAL A 173 -3.07 -1.84 -7.86
C VAL A 173 -4.34 -2.40 -8.46
N GLY A 174 -4.22 -3.29 -9.44
CA GLY A 174 -5.36 -3.70 -10.25
C GLY A 174 -5.93 -2.52 -11.05
N MET A 175 -6.52 -2.79 -12.20
CA MET A 175 -7.40 -1.82 -12.83
C MET A 175 -8.74 -2.52 -12.99
N VAL A 176 -9.78 -1.94 -12.42
CA VAL A 176 -11.13 -2.18 -12.95
C VAL A 176 -11.06 -1.68 -14.39
N ALA A 177 -11.41 -2.52 -15.36
CA ALA A 177 -11.50 -2.06 -16.74
C ALA A 177 -12.42 -0.84 -16.78
N VAL A 178 -11.97 0.27 -17.36
CA VAL A 178 -12.73 1.55 -17.37
C VAL A 178 -14.16 1.36 -17.90
N GLY A 179 -14.39 0.35 -18.74
CA GLY A 179 -15.72 -0.03 -19.24
C GLY A 179 -16.69 -0.58 -18.19
N GLU A 180 -16.25 -1.07 -17.03
CA GLU A 180 -17.13 -1.53 -15.95
C GLU A 180 -17.53 -0.41 -14.98
N LEU A 181 -16.77 0.69 -14.95
CA LEU A 181 -17.09 1.89 -14.16
C LEU A 181 -18.23 2.72 -14.78
N GLN A 182 -18.50 2.55 -16.08
CA GLN A 182 -19.57 3.25 -16.80
C GLN A 182 -20.90 2.49 -16.86
N LYS A 183 -20.93 1.19 -16.57
CA LYS A 183 -22.16 0.37 -16.64
C LYS A 183 -23.04 0.41 -15.37
N GLY A 184 -22.72 1.27 -14.40
CA GLY A 184 -23.48 1.43 -13.16
C GLY A 184 -24.33 2.71 -13.10
N GLY A 185 -24.37 3.50 -14.17
CA GLY A 185 -25.20 4.69 -14.26
C GLY A 185 -26.50 4.40 -14.99
N VAL A 186 -27.59 4.26 -14.23
CA VAL A 186 -29.00 4.41 -14.62
C VAL A 186 -29.43 3.62 -15.86
N GLU A 187 -30.00 2.44 -15.61
CA GLU A 187 -31.28 2.08 -16.25
C GLU A 187 -32.39 2.26 -15.22
#